data_AF-A0A2G2LM88-F1
#
_entry.id   AF-A0A2G2LM88-F1
#
_cell.length_a   1.000
_cell.length_b   1.000
_cell.length_c   1.000
_cell.angle_alpha   90.00
_cell.angle_beta   90.00
_cell.angle_gamma   90.00
#
_symmetry.space_group_name_H-M   'P 1'
#
loop_
_entity.id
_entity.type
_entity.pdbx_description
1 polymer ?
#
loop_
_entity_poly.entity_id
_entity_poly.type
_entity_poly.pdbx_seq_one_letter_code
_entity_poly.pdbx_strand_id
1 'polypeptide(L)'
;MLPAYTPRPNRPTKLCPYKPYILERIEAAKPHWIPATVLLREVKEQGYEGGLTRLRSFIFPYKQAKYDPVVRFETEPSVQMHDY
;
A
#
# COMPACT_ATOMS: atom_id res chain seq x y z
N MET A 1 15.03 17.87 4.97
CA MET A 1 15.01 16.70 5.87
C MET A 1 13.56 16.24 5.96
N LEU A 2 13.14 15.28 5.13
CA LEU A 2 11.76 14.76 5.12
C LEU A 2 11.76 13.33 5.69
N PRO A 3 10.85 12.98 6.62
CA PRO A 3 10.90 11.72 7.34
C PRO A 3 10.46 10.57 6.45
N ALA A 4 11.42 9.70 6.11
CA ALA A 4 11.20 8.45 5.39
C ALA A 4 10.33 7.49 6.22
N TYR A 5 9.02 7.45 5.92
CA TYR A 5 8.15 6.40 6.39
C TYR A 5 8.43 5.12 5.59
N THR A 6 9.31 4.28 6.12
CA THR A 6 9.47 2.90 5.67
C THR A 6 8.24 2.10 6.13
N PRO A 7 7.34 1.65 5.23
CA PRO A 7 6.31 0.70 5.63
C PRO A 7 7.03 -0.59 6.06
N ARG A 8 6.91 -0.90 7.35
CA ARG A 8 7.53 -2.05 8.01
C ARG A 8 7.31 -3.33 7.20
N PRO A 9 8.31 -4.23 7.11
CA PRO A 9 8.21 -5.44 6.29
C PRO A 9 6.95 -6.20 6.68
N ASN A 10 6.00 -6.15 5.76
CA ASN A 10 4.65 -6.62 5.96
C ASN A 10 4.71 -8.14 5.96
N ARG A 11 4.70 -8.74 7.16
CA ARG A 11 4.63 -10.20 7.36
C ARG A 11 3.73 -10.85 6.30
N PRO A 12 4.15 -11.98 5.68
CA PRO A 12 3.34 -12.70 4.70
C PRO A 12 2.06 -13.13 5.39
N THR A 13 1.00 -12.40 5.10
CA THR A 13 -0.31 -12.54 5.72
C THR A 13 -1.29 -12.67 4.57
N LYS A 14 -2.43 -13.34 4.79
CA LYS A 14 -3.47 -13.53 3.76
C LYS A 14 -3.96 -12.24 3.08
N LEU A 15 -3.62 -11.07 3.64
CA LEU A 15 -3.90 -9.75 3.06
C LEU A 15 -2.87 -9.30 2.00
N CYS A 16 -1.65 -9.86 1.99
CA CYS A 16 -0.56 -9.49 1.08
C CYS A 16 -0.98 -9.31 -0.40
N PRO A 17 -1.66 -10.27 -1.04
CA PRO A 17 -2.03 -10.12 -2.45
C PRO A 17 -3.00 -8.96 -2.71
N TYR A 18 -3.79 -8.55 -1.70
CA TYR A 18 -4.81 -7.51 -1.84
C TYR A 18 -4.31 -6.12 -1.44
N LYS A 19 -3.12 -5.99 -0.83
CA LYS A 19 -2.53 -4.70 -0.42
C LYS A 19 -2.37 -3.70 -1.57
N PRO A 20 -1.78 -4.06 -2.73
CA PRO A 20 -1.60 -3.09 -3.81
C PRO A 20 -2.94 -2.52 -4.28
N TYR A 21 -3.96 -3.37 -4.44
CA TYR A 21 -5.32 -2.94 -4.78
C TYR A 21 -5.90 -1.95 -3.75
N ILE A 22 -5.77 -2.25 -2.45
CA ILE A 22 -6.25 -1.35 -1.39
C ILE A 22 -5.55 0.01 -1.43
N LEU A 23 -4.24 0.03 -1.68
CA LEU A 23 -3.46 1.27 -1.76
C LEU A 23 -3.91 2.12 -2.95
N GLU A 24 -4.05 1.53 -4.13
CA GLU A 24 -4.54 2.22 -5.32
C GLU A 24 -5.91 2.86 -5.08
N ARG A 25 -6.82 2.15 -4.40
CA ARG A 25 -8.14 2.68 -4.03
C ARG A 25 -8.05 3.86 -3.05
N ILE A 26 -7.14 3.80 -2.07
CA ILE A 26 -6.90 4.92 -1.14
C ILE A 26 -6.35 6.15 -1.89
N GLU A 27 -5.47 5.95 -2.86
CA GLU A 27 -4.89 7.04 -3.65
C GLU A 27 -5.90 7.64 -4.62
N ALA A 28 -6.66 6.81 -5.35
CA ALA A 28 -7.69 7.24 -6.29
C ALA A 28 -8.85 7.97 -5.62
N ALA A 29 -9.09 7.71 -4.33
CA ALA A 29 -10.15 8.38 -3.59
C ALA A 29 -9.81 9.80 -3.16
N LYS A 30 -8.53 10.18 -3.14
CA LYS A 30 -8.10 11.50 -2.67
C LYS A 30 -8.79 12.61 -3.47
N PRO A 31 -9.28 13.67 -2.82
CA PRO A 31 -9.11 14.03 -1.41
C PRO A 31 -10.08 13.34 -0.43
N HIS A 32 -11.03 12.55 -0.94
CA HIS A 32 -11.98 11.80 -0.14
C HIS A 32 -11.38 10.51 0.43
N TRP A 33 -12.01 9.97 1.47
CA TRP A 33 -11.54 8.78 2.17
C TRP A 33 -12.50 7.61 1.97
N ILE A 34 -11.98 6.46 1.50
CA ILE A 34 -12.78 5.23 1.39
C ILE A 34 -12.81 4.53 2.76
N PRO A 35 -14.00 4.25 3.32
CA PRO A 35 -14.11 3.52 4.57
C PRO A 35 -13.61 2.06 4.41
N ALA A 36 -13.02 1.52 5.48
CA ALA A 36 -12.51 0.14 5.51
C ALA A 36 -13.55 -0.91 5.11
N THR A 37 -14.83 -0.62 5.35
CA THR A 37 -15.95 -1.52 5.01
C THR A 37 -16.14 -1.67 3.50
N VAL A 38 -15.94 -0.59 2.73
CA VAL A 38 -16.02 -0.62 1.26
C VAL A 38 -14.83 -1.42 0.72
N LEU A 39 -13.62 -1.09 1.16
CA LEU A 39 -12.41 -1.82 0.77
C LEU A 39 -12.51 -3.31 1.13
N LEU A 40 -13.09 -3.65 2.30
CA LEU A 40 -13.31 -5.03 2.71
C LEU A 40 -14.23 -5.77 1.75
N ARG A 41 -15.31 -5.12 1.31
CA ARG A 41 -16.27 -5.73 0.39
C ARG A 41 -15.57 -6.04 -0.94
N GLU A 42 -14.82 -5.08 -1.48
CA GLU A 42 -14.11 -5.26 -2.75
C GLU A 42 -13.06 -6.39 -2.69
N VAL A 43 -12.27 -6.47 -1.61
CA VAL A 43 -11.29 -7.57 -1.49
C VAL A 43 -11.97 -8.91 -1.18
N LYS A 44 -13.12 -8.92 -0.50
CA LYS A 44 -13.91 -10.14 -0.28
C LYS A 44 -14.44 -10.69 -1.59
N GLU A 45 -14.90 -9.83 -2.50
CA GLU A 45 -15.30 -10.23 -3.85
C GLU A 45 -14.14 -10.83 -4.66
N GLN A 46 -12.90 -10.43 -4.36
CA GLN A 46 -11.69 -11.01 -4.93
C GLN A 46 -11.21 -12.30 -4.23
N GLY A 47 -11.91 -12.77 -3.19
CA GLY A 47 -11.54 -13.99 -2.44
C GLY A 47 -10.80 -13.75 -1.12
N TYR A 48 -10.82 -12.54 -0.57
CA TYR A 48 -10.26 -12.27 0.75
C TYR A 48 -11.14 -12.82 1.88
N GLU A 49 -10.67 -13.87 2.55
CA GLU A 49 -11.35 -14.46 3.71
C GLU A 49 -10.98 -13.81 5.06
N GLY A 50 -10.15 -12.77 5.06
CA GLY A 50 -9.74 -12.13 6.31
C GLY A 50 -10.78 -11.18 6.90
N GLY A 51 -10.56 -10.78 8.16
CA GLY A 51 -11.47 -9.91 8.90
C GLY A 51 -11.21 -8.40 8.70
N LEU A 52 -12.25 -7.60 8.95
CA LEU A 52 -12.21 -6.13 8.92
C LEU A 52 -11.09 -5.55 9.78
N THR A 53 -10.84 -6.13 10.96
CA THR A 53 -9.81 -5.66 11.89
C THR A 53 -8.43 -5.63 11.24
N ARG A 54 -8.08 -6.66 10.47
CA ARG A 54 -6.77 -6.75 9.81
C ARG A 54 -6.61 -5.72 8.71
N LEU A 55 -7.67 -5.53 7.92
CA LEU A 55 -7.73 -4.48 6.90
C LEU A 55 -7.66 -3.10 7.53
N ARG A 56 -8.42 -2.87 8.60
CA ARG A 56 -8.48 -1.59 9.32
C ARG A 56 -7.11 -1.23 9.89
N SER A 57 -6.42 -2.16 10.55
CA SER A 57 -5.05 -1.95 11.03
C SER A 57 -4.05 -1.68 9.89
N PHE A 58 -4.25 -2.27 8.71
CA PHE A 58 -3.42 -2.01 7.54
C PHE A 58 -3.64 -0.60 6.99
N ILE A 59 -4.88 -0.15 6.82
CA ILE A 59 -5.19 1.17 6.24
C ILE A 59 -5.09 2.33 7.24
N PHE A 60 -5.14 2.06 8.55
CA PHE A 60 -5.08 3.06 9.61
C PHE A 60 -3.90 4.06 9.48
N PRO A 61 -2.64 3.63 9.24
CA PRO A 61 -1.54 4.58 9.01
C PRO A 61 -1.76 5.48 7.79
N TYR A 62 -2.45 5.01 6.74
CA TYR A 62 -2.67 5.75 5.50
C TYR A 62 -3.78 6.81 5.61
N LYS A 63 -4.63 6.76 6.63
CA LYS A 63 -5.67 7.78 6.88
C LYS A 63 -5.13 9.18 7.19
N GLN A 64 -3.89 9.24 7.65
CA GLN A 64 -3.28 10.44 8.20
C GLN A 64 -1.84 10.67 7.70
N ALA A 65 -1.20 9.66 7.11
CA ALA A 65 0.06 9.81 6.39
C ALA A 65 -0.21 10.58 5.08
N LYS A 66 -0.07 11.90 5.16
CA LYS A 66 -0.08 12.81 4.01
C LYS A 66 0.84 12.30 2.90
N TYR A 67 0.30 12.42 1.68
CA TYR A 67 1.00 12.69 0.41
C TYR A 67 2.53 12.71 0.49
N ASP A 68 3.18 11.63 0.09
CA ASP A 68 4.58 11.67 -0.33
C ASP A 68 4.69 10.84 -1.62
N PRO A 69 4.93 11.48 -2.78
CA PRO A 69 4.99 10.78 -4.05
C PRO A 69 6.37 10.14 -4.18
N VAL A 70 6.51 8.87 -3.77
CA VAL A 70 7.68 8.07 -4.15
C VAL A 70 7.21 6.78 -4.77
N VAL A 71 6.67 6.92 -5.98
CA VAL A 71 6.62 5.84 -6.98
C VAL A 71 8.03 5.77 -7.57
N ARG A 72 8.93 5.03 -6.92
CA ARG A 72 10.17 4.53 -7.54
C ARG A 72 10.01 3.02 -7.72
N PHE A 73 9.17 2.68 -8.69
CA PHE A 73 9.27 1.39 -9.35
C PHE A 73 10.40 1.52 -10.35
N GLU A 74 11.56 0.94 -10.05
CA GLU A 74 12.49 0.40 -11.06
C GLU A 74 13.47 -0.52 -10.34
N THR A 75 13.12 -1.81 -10.35
CA THR A 75 14.06 -2.95 -10.37
C THR A 75 14.71 -2.87 -11.77
N GLU A 76 16.01 -3.01 -12.04
CA GLU A 76 17.08 -3.91 -11.56
C GLU A 76 18.46 -3.22 -11.71
N PRO A 77 19.53 -3.71 -11.06
CA PRO A 77 20.84 -3.10 -11.13
C PRO A 77 21.53 -3.47 -12.46
N SER A 78 21.93 -2.48 -13.25
CA SER A 78 22.95 -2.69 -14.28
C SER A 78 24.14 -1.79 -13.99
N VAL A 79 25.19 -2.42 -13.43
CA VAL A 79 26.53 -1.85 -13.39
C VAL A 79 26.97 -1.67 -14.84
N GLN A 80 27.33 -0.45 -15.25
CA GLN A 80 28.21 -0.30 -16.40
C GLN A 80 29.38 0.63 -16.07
N MET A 81 30.56 0.02 -15.97
CA MET A 81 31.86 0.65 -16.03
C MET A 81 32.09 1.33 -17.39
N HIS A 82 32.69 2.52 -17.37
CA HIS A 82 33.60 3.09 -18.39
C HIS A 82 34.12 4.42 -17.82
N ASP A 83 35.32 4.54 -17.26
CA ASP A 83 36.67 4.61 -17.88
C ASP A 83 36.81 5.72 -18.96
N TYR A 84 37.33 6.88 -18.55
CA TYR A 84 38.48 7.58 -19.15
C TYR A 84 38.90 8.78 -18.29
#